data_AF-A0A7W5BC95-F1
#
_entry.id   AF-A0A7W5BC95-F1
#
_cell.length_a   1.000
_cell.length_b   1.000
_cell.length_c   1.000
_cell.angle_alpha   90.00
_cell.angle_beta   90.00
_cell.angle_gamma   90.00
#
_symmetry.space_group_name_H-M   'P 1'
#
loop_
_entity.id
_entity.type
_entity.pdbx_description
1 polymer ?
#
loop_
_entity_poly.entity_id
_entity_poly.type
_entity_poly.pdbx_seq_one_letter_code
_entity_poly.pdbx_strand_id
1 'polypeptide(L)'
;MILIAEKRSRHDQFDVLRLVRNNGSATEIRMPRQSSLPRDLLHYVVESALPLHHGFLSRVAHGAEADAAQDAAHTAGNQRAEEQLVQAESIVDGLHAQLQAGAFDLPSFLSLTAAACEARGKRPFDLSPIDVQNSLFEQAQALNQQWQAIPYCSALSLDFRPRLAA
;
A
#
# COMPACT_ATOMS: atom_id res chain seq x y z
N MET A 1 3.53 3.81 13.72
CA MET A 1 3.53 4.88 12.71
C MET A 1 2.09 5.23 12.41
N ILE A 2 1.76 6.50 12.22
CA ILE A 2 0.41 6.93 11.88
C ILE A 2 0.42 7.43 10.43
N LEU A 3 -0.54 6.97 9.64
CA LEU A 3 -0.83 7.49 8.31
C LEU A 3 -1.93 8.53 8.45
N ILE A 4 -1.71 9.74 7.96
CA ILE A 4 -2.70 10.82 7.96
C ILE A 4 -2.99 11.17 6.50
N ALA A 5 -4.12 10.70 5.99
CA ALA A 5 -4.58 10.94 4.63
C ALA A 5 -5.49 12.15 4.61
N GLU A 6 -5.04 13.25 4.02
CA GLU A 6 -5.73 14.52 3.95
C GLU A 6 -6.42 14.66 2.59
N LYS A 7 -7.76 14.69 2.63
CA LYS A 7 -8.56 15.03 1.45
C LYS A 7 -8.51 16.55 1.29
N ARG A 8 -7.88 17.02 0.22
CA ARG A 8 -7.70 18.45 -0.09
C ARG A 8 -9.01 19.05 -0.62
N SER A 9 -9.00 20.30 -1.06
CA SER A 9 -10.23 20.93 -1.54
C SER A 9 -10.73 20.23 -2.81
N ARG A 10 -12.00 20.44 -3.17
CA ARG A 10 -12.58 19.91 -4.42
C ARG A 10 -11.85 20.37 -5.70
N HIS A 11 -11.05 21.44 -5.62
CA HIS A 11 -10.33 22.02 -6.74
C HIS A 11 -8.89 21.51 -6.86
N ASP A 12 -8.37 20.83 -5.82
CA ASP A 12 -7.04 20.25 -5.85
C ASP A 12 -7.00 18.97 -6.70
N GLN A 13 -5.90 18.80 -7.44
CA GLN A 13 -5.65 17.59 -8.24
C GLN A 13 -5.04 16.46 -7.42
N PHE A 14 -4.49 16.78 -6.25
CA PHE A 14 -3.80 15.84 -5.37
C PHE A 14 -4.34 15.96 -3.95
N ASP A 15 -4.53 14.81 -3.34
CA ASP A 15 -4.66 14.66 -1.90
C ASP A 15 -3.27 14.35 -1.30
N VAL A 16 -3.12 14.38 0.03
CA VAL A 16 -1.81 14.20 0.68
C VAL A 16 -1.85 13.06 1.67
N LEU A 17 -0.86 12.18 1.63
CA LEU A 17 -0.63 11.17 2.65
C LEU A 17 0.62 11.54 3.45
N ARG A 18 0.43 11.86 4.72
CA ARG A 18 1.53 12.13 5.66
C ARG A 18 1.81 10.90 6.51
N LEU A 19 3.05 10.44 6.51
CA LEU A 19 3.51 9.26 7.24
C LEU A 19 4.29 9.70 8.48
N VAL A 20 3.67 9.66 9.65
CA VAL A 20 4.25 10.15 10.92
C VAL A 20 4.82 8.99 11.72
N ARG A 21 6.15 8.96 11.85
CA ARG A 21 6.91 7.92 12.56
C ARG A 21 6.78 8.07 14.08
N ASN A 22 7.16 7.03 14.81
CA ASN A 22 7.04 7.00 16.28
C ASN A 22 7.94 8.05 16.97
N ASN A 23 9.03 8.48 16.33
CA ASN A 23 9.90 9.56 16.81
C ASN A 23 9.38 10.97 16.44
N GLY A 24 8.20 11.07 15.83
CA GLY A 24 7.60 12.34 15.42
C GLY A 24 8.07 12.88 14.07
N SER A 25 9.09 12.29 13.43
CA SER A 25 9.46 12.70 12.06
C SER A 25 8.42 12.23 11.05
N ALA A 26 8.30 12.95 9.94
CA ALA A 26 7.30 12.64 8.92
C ALA A 26 7.85 12.83 7.51
N THR A 27 7.29 12.07 6.57
CA THR A 27 7.44 12.24 5.12
C THR A 27 6.04 12.32 4.51
N GLU A 28 5.92 12.94 3.33
CA GLU A 28 4.65 13.12 2.64
C GLU A 28 4.68 12.52 1.25
N ILE A 29 3.52 12.07 0.77
CA ILE A 29 3.28 11.61 -0.58
C ILE A 29 2.10 12.38 -1.15
N ARG A 30 2.20 12.78 -2.42
CA ARG A 30 1.08 13.35 -3.17
C ARG A 30 0.30 12.21 -3.80
N MET A 31 -0.97 12.09 -3.44
CA MET A 31 -1.89 11.09 -3.99
C MET A 31 -2.72 11.73 -5.11
N PRO A 32 -2.58 11.31 -6.38
CA PRO A 32 -3.45 11.79 -7.45
C PRO A 32 -4.92 11.48 -7.13
N ARG A 33 -5.80 12.46 -7.32
CA ARG A 33 -7.23 12.27 -7.04
C ARG A 33 -7.84 11.28 -8.02
N GLN A 34 -8.52 10.27 -7.46
CA GLN A 34 -9.10 9.15 -8.20
C GLN A 34 -10.53 8.87 -7.72
N SER A 35 -11.33 8.21 -8.54
CA SER A 35 -12.69 7.79 -8.19
C SER A 35 -12.70 6.60 -7.21
N SER A 36 -11.64 5.79 -7.22
CA SER A 36 -11.36 4.72 -6.26
C SER A 36 -10.40 5.20 -5.16
N LEU A 37 -10.14 4.32 -4.19
CA LEU A 37 -9.15 4.55 -3.14
C LEU A 37 -7.77 4.85 -3.77
N PRO A 38 -7.07 5.91 -3.34
CA PRO A 38 -5.71 6.16 -3.77
C PRO A 38 -4.80 4.95 -3.54
N ARG A 39 -3.99 4.63 -4.55
CA ARG A 39 -3.03 3.52 -4.51
C ARG A 39 -2.17 3.51 -3.24
N ASP A 40 -1.68 4.67 -2.82
CA ASP A 40 -0.79 4.77 -1.66
C ASP A 40 -1.44 4.30 -0.35
N LEU A 41 -2.78 4.41 -0.24
CA LEU A 41 -3.53 3.89 0.91
C LEU A 41 -3.70 2.37 0.87
N LEU A 42 -3.55 1.72 -0.28
CA LEU A 42 -3.60 0.25 -0.36
C LEU A 42 -2.39 -0.40 0.30
N HIS A 43 -1.26 0.30 0.41
CA HIS A 43 -0.13 -0.18 1.20
C HIS A 43 -0.53 -0.47 2.64
N TYR A 44 -1.42 0.33 3.23
CA TYR A 44 -1.91 0.09 4.58
C TYR A 44 -2.62 -1.26 4.68
N VAL A 45 -3.49 -1.57 3.71
CA VAL A 45 -4.24 -2.84 3.68
C VAL A 45 -3.27 -4.01 3.50
N VAL A 46 -2.42 -3.95 2.48
CA VAL A 46 -1.51 -5.04 2.11
C VAL A 46 -0.50 -5.32 3.21
N GLU A 47 0.19 -4.30 3.72
CA GLU A 47 1.27 -4.47 4.70
C GLU A 47 0.74 -4.70 6.12
N SER A 48 -0.51 -4.35 6.42
CA SER A 48 -1.14 -4.73 7.70
C SER A 48 -1.64 -6.18 7.71
N ALA A 49 -2.01 -6.72 6.55
CA ALA A 49 -2.53 -8.08 6.42
C ALA A 49 -1.43 -9.12 6.20
N LEU A 50 -0.38 -8.80 5.43
CA LEU A 50 0.63 -9.78 5.02
C LEU A 50 1.90 -9.73 5.89
N PRO A 51 2.68 -10.83 5.97
CA PRO A 51 3.97 -10.87 6.67
C PRO A 51 5.11 -10.29 5.82
N LEU A 52 4.91 -9.08 5.29
CA LEU A 52 5.91 -8.34 4.50
C LEU A 52 6.60 -7.32 5.41
N HIS A 53 7.90 -7.50 5.65
CA HIS A 53 8.69 -6.68 6.57
C HIS A 53 9.45 -5.56 5.86
N HIS A 54 9.57 -5.65 4.54
CA HIS A 54 10.31 -4.71 3.71
C HIS A 54 9.45 -4.06 2.62
N GLY A 55 8.12 -4.05 2.80
CA GLY A 55 7.22 -3.23 1.99
C GLY A 55 7.44 -1.73 2.23
N PHE A 56 6.81 -0.90 1.41
CA PHE A 56 6.93 0.56 1.45
C PHE A 56 6.70 1.16 2.84
N LEU A 57 5.53 0.90 3.46
CA LEU A 57 5.19 1.46 4.78
C LEU A 57 6.10 0.91 5.87
N SER A 58 6.48 -0.36 5.77
CA SER A 58 7.43 -0.97 6.68
C SER A 58 8.77 -0.26 6.61
N ARG A 59 9.29 0.05 5.42
CA ARG A 59 10.54 0.80 5.24
C ARG A 59 10.44 2.23 5.78
N VAL A 60 9.32 2.92 5.53
CA VAL A 60 9.11 4.27 6.09
C VAL A 60 9.06 4.23 7.61
N ALA A 61 8.37 3.24 8.20
CA ALA A 61 8.30 3.08 9.65
C ALA A 61 9.68 2.84 10.29
N HIS A 62 10.61 2.22 9.55
CA HIS A 62 12.01 2.03 9.97
C HIS A 62 12.92 3.24 9.68
N GLY A 63 12.38 4.35 9.19
CA GLY A 63 13.10 5.62 9.05
C GLY A 63 13.44 6.03 7.62
N ALA A 64 13.10 5.25 6.60
CA ALA A 64 13.33 5.66 5.20
C ALA A 64 12.36 6.80 4.81
N GLU A 65 12.83 7.81 4.07
CA GLU A 65 11.97 8.79 3.41
C GLU A 65 11.11 8.13 2.33
N ALA A 66 9.94 8.69 2.01
CA ALA A 66 8.98 8.05 1.11
C ALA A 66 9.60 7.73 -0.27
N ASP A 67 10.27 8.69 -0.88
CA ASP A 67 10.92 8.51 -2.19
C ASP A 67 11.96 7.37 -2.16
N ALA A 68 12.76 7.28 -1.10
CA ALA A 68 13.75 6.22 -0.92
C ALA A 68 13.12 4.86 -0.59
N ALA A 69 11.96 4.85 0.08
CA ALA A 69 11.23 3.65 0.47
C ALA A 69 10.53 2.96 -0.72
N GLN A 70 10.26 3.68 -1.80
CA GLN A 70 9.73 3.12 -3.05
C GLN A 70 10.84 2.63 -3.99
N ASP A 71 12.05 3.16 -3.83
CA ASP A 71 13.17 2.81 -4.70
C ASP A 71 13.82 1.48 -4.27
N ALA A 72 13.88 0.54 -5.22
CA ALA A 72 14.54 -0.75 -5.06
C ALA A 72 16.08 -0.64 -5.04
N ALA A 73 16.67 0.43 -5.56
CA ALA A 73 18.11 0.65 -5.43
C ALA A 73 18.52 0.83 -3.96
N HIS A 74 17.62 1.35 -3.12
CA HIS A 74 17.83 1.50 -1.68
C HIS A 74 17.65 0.20 -0.89
N THR A 75 17.32 -0.91 -1.55
CA THR A 75 17.38 -2.28 -0.98
C THR A 75 18.51 -3.11 -1.59
N ALA A 76 19.35 -2.51 -2.45
CA ALA A 76 20.42 -3.19 -3.16
C ALA A 76 21.33 -3.98 -2.21
N GLY A 77 21.53 -5.26 -2.54
CA GLY A 77 22.35 -6.17 -1.75
C GLY A 77 21.58 -6.92 -0.65
N ASN A 78 20.30 -6.60 -0.43
CA ASN A 78 19.39 -7.41 0.38
C ASN A 78 18.29 -8.00 -0.51
N GLN A 79 18.56 -9.19 -1.05
CA GLN A 79 17.66 -9.88 -1.97
C GLN A 79 16.25 -10.11 -1.38
N ARG A 80 16.15 -10.37 -0.07
CA ARG A 80 14.86 -10.57 0.60
C ARG A 80 14.07 -9.25 0.69
N ALA A 81 14.74 -8.14 0.98
CA ALA A 81 14.10 -6.83 1.02
C ALA A 81 13.63 -6.39 -0.37
N GLU A 82 14.46 -6.60 -1.40
CA GLU A 82 14.08 -6.36 -2.79
C GLU A 82 12.87 -7.21 -3.23
N GLU A 83 12.87 -8.52 -2.91
CA GLU A 83 11.77 -9.42 -3.25
C GLU A 83 10.47 -9.01 -2.54
N GLN A 84 10.52 -8.72 -1.23
CA GLN A 84 9.33 -8.30 -0.49
C GLN A 84 8.79 -6.92 -0.91
N LEU A 85 9.66 -5.99 -1.29
CA LEU A 85 9.24 -4.70 -1.85
C LEU A 85 8.44 -4.94 -3.14
N VAL A 86 8.99 -5.70 -4.08
CA VAL A 86 8.31 -6.01 -5.35
C VAL A 86 6.99 -6.77 -5.14
N GLN A 87 6.97 -7.70 -4.19
CA GLN A 87 5.74 -8.42 -3.82
C GLN A 87 4.67 -7.47 -3.29
N ALA A 88 5.02 -6.57 -2.36
CA ALA A 88 4.09 -5.58 -1.82
C ALA A 88 3.52 -4.68 -2.93
N GLU A 89 4.39 -4.10 -3.76
CA GLU A 89 3.98 -3.24 -4.88
C GLU A 89 3.07 -3.97 -5.87
N SER A 90 3.40 -5.22 -6.21
CA SER A 90 2.62 -6.01 -7.16
C SER A 90 1.23 -6.35 -6.63
N ILE A 91 1.12 -6.66 -5.34
CA ILE A 91 -0.17 -6.92 -4.67
C ILE A 91 -0.99 -5.64 -4.60
N VAL A 92 -0.37 -4.50 -4.27
CA VAL A 92 -1.02 -3.18 -4.27
C VAL A 92 -1.58 -2.84 -5.65
N ASP A 93 -0.76 -3.00 -6.71
CA ASP A 93 -1.19 -2.74 -8.09
C ASP A 93 -2.36 -3.65 -8.49
N GLY A 94 -2.28 -4.94 -8.14
CA GLY A 94 -3.34 -5.90 -8.40
C GLY A 94 -4.64 -5.55 -7.68
N LEU A 95 -4.56 -5.14 -6.42
CA LEU A 95 -5.73 -4.77 -5.61
C LEU A 95 -6.37 -3.48 -6.12
N HIS A 96 -5.52 -2.53 -6.54
CA HIS A 96 -5.98 -1.30 -7.15
C HIS A 96 -6.77 -1.57 -8.44
N ALA A 97 -6.28 -2.48 -9.30
CA ALA A 97 -6.98 -2.87 -10.52
C ALA A 97 -8.36 -3.50 -10.23
N GLN A 98 -8.47 -4.37 -9.22
CA GLN A 98 -9.76 -4.97 -8.82
C GLN A 98 -10.73 -3.91 -8.27
N LEU A 99 -10.25 -2.95 -7.47
CA LEU A 99 -11.09 -1.84 -6.99
C LEU A 99 -11.61 -0.97 -8.14
N GLN A 100 -10.76 -0.69 -9.13
CA GLN A 100 -11.17 0.07 -10.32
C GLN A 100 -12.18 -0.68 -11.18
N ALA A 101 -12.05 -2.01 -11.27
CA ALA A 101 -13.02 -2.87 -11.95
C ALA A 101 -14.36 -2.96 -11.20
N GLY A 102 -14.39 -2.66 -9.91
CA GLY A 102 -15.59 -2.71 -9.07
C GLY A 102 -16.06 -4.13 -8.72
N ALA A 103 -15.27 -5.14 -9.05
CA ALA A 103 -15.52 -6.54 -8.76
C ALA A 103 -14.21 -7.26 -8.45
N PHE A 104 -14.27 -8.33 -7.66
CA PHE A 104 -13.12 -9.15 -7.33
C PHE A 104 -13.17 -10.48 -8.07
N ASP A 105 -12.13 -10.74 -8.84
CA ASP A 105 -11.86 -12.00 -9.49
C ASP A 105 -10.50 -12.53 -9.03
N LEU A 106 -10.53 -13.55 -8.17
CA LEU A 106 -9.33 -14.12 -7.56
C LEU A 106 -8.33 -14.65 -8.61
N PRO A 107 -8.73 -15.41 -9.65
CA PRO A 107 -7.80 -15.87 -10.68
C PRO A 107 -7.09 -14.72 -11.42
N SER A 108 -7.82 -13.68 -11.84
CA SER A 108 -7.22 -12.52 -12.50
C SER A 108 -6.29 -11.76 -11.57
N PHE A 109 -6.67 -11.59 -10.29
CA PHE A 109 -5.81 -10.96 -9.29
C PHE A 109 -4.49 -11.75 -9.09
N LEU A 110 -4.57 -13.07 -8.91
CA LEU A 110 -3.36 -13.90 -8.76
C LEU A 110 -2.48 -13.86 -10.01
N SER A 111 -3.08 -13.90 -11.20
CA SER A 111 -2.33 -13.81 -12.46
C SER A 111 -1.62 -12.46 -12.62
N LEU A 112 -2.30 -11.35 -12.35
CA LEU A 112 -1.75 -10.01 -12.47
C LEU A 112 -0.61 -9.76 -11.48
N THR A 113 -0.80 -10.16 -10.22
CA THR A 113 0.22 -9.99 -9.17
C THR A 113 1.46 -10.85 -9.44
N ALA A 114 1.28 -12.07 -9.94
CA ALA A 114 2.39 -12.95 -10.32
C ALA A 114 3.17 -12.38 -11.51
N ALA A 115 2.48 -12.00 -12.59
CA ALA A 115 3.10 -11.41 -13.77
C ALA A 115 3.90 -10.14 -13.45
N ALA A 116 3.39 -9.30 -12.53
CA ALA A 116 4.07 -8.10 -12.08
C ALA A 116 5.37 -8.39 -11.27
N CYS A 117 5.41 -9.48 -10.50
CA CYS A 117 6.63 -9.92 -9.81
C CYS A 117 7.64 -10.48 -10.81
N GLU A 118 7.19 -11.35 -11.71
CA GLU A 118 8.02 -12.01 -12.72
C GLU A 118 8.66 -11.02 -13.69
N ALA A 119 7.93 -9.99 -14.12
CA ALA A 119 8.44 -8.92 -14.96
C ALA A 119 9.61 -8.15 -14.30
N ARG A 120 9.72 -8.21 -12.97
CA ARG A 120 10.81 -7.60 -12.19
C ARG A 120 11.83 -8.63 -11.68
N GLY A 121 11.76 -9.88 -12.17
CA GLY A 121 12.67 -10.96 -11.83
C GLY A 121 12.56 -11.44 -10.38
N LYS A 122 11.41 -11.23 -9.72
CA LYS A 122 11.15 -11.65 -8.33
C LYS A 122 10.07 -12.72 -8.29
N ARG A 123 10.11 -13.57 -7.25
CA ARG A 123 9.09 -14.60 -7.05
C ARG A 123 7.79 -13.97 -6.52
N PRO A 124 6.62 -14.40 -7.02
CA PRO A 124 5.33 -13.99 -6.44
C PRO A 124 5.23 -14.38 -4.96
N PHE A 125 4.50 -13.59 -4.19
CA PHE A 125 4.17 -13.96 -2.81
C PHE A 125 3.16 -15.11 -2.81
N ASP A 126 3.37 -16.11 -1.95
CA ASP A 126 2.43 -17.22 -1.81
C ASP A 126 1.17 -16.76 -1.06
N LEU A 127 0.11 -16.53 -1.83
CA LEU A 127 -1.21 -16.14 -1.32
C LEU A 127 -2.12 -17.35 -1.05
N SER A 128 -1.68 -18.58 -1.31
CA SER A 128 -2.51 -19.78 -1.08
C SER A 128 -3.01 -19.96 0.36
N PRO A 129 -2.28 -19.58 1.43
CA PRO A 129 -2.80 -19.70 2.79
C PRO A 129 -3.66 -18.48 3.22
N ILE A 130 -3.83 -17.48 2.35
CA ILE A 130 -4.51 -16.23 2.66
C ILE A 130 -5.91 -16.24 2.06
N ASP A 131 -6.92 -15.92 2.86
CA ASP A 131 -8.23 -15.53 2.33
C ASP A 131 -8.11 -14.12 1.73
N VAL A 132 -7.69 -14.07 0.46
CA VAL A 132 -7.39 -12.82 -0.25
C VAL A 132 -8.62 -11.90 -0.32
N GLN A 133 -9.81 -12.48 -0.51
CA GLN A 133 -11.04 -11.70 -0.61
C GLN A 133 -11.29 -10.95 0.70
N ASN A 134 -11.34 -11.67 1.82
CA ASN A 134 -11.71 -11.06 3.10
C ASN A 134 -10.55 -10.26 3.72
N SER A 135 -9.31 -10.73 3.55
CA SER A 135 -8.13 -10.13 4.18
C SER A 135 -7.60 -8.91 3.43
N LEU A 136 -7.82 -8.83 2.11
CA LEU A 136 -7.30 -7.73 1.28
C LEU A 136 -8.43 -6.96 0.60
N PHE A 137 -9.26 -7.62 -0.23
CA PHE A 137 -10.22 -6.89 -1.08
C PHE A 137 -11.34 -6.23 -0.28
N GLU A 138 -11.97 -6.94 0.65
CA GLU A 138 -13.03 -6.36 1.50
C GLU A 138 -12.48 -5.25 2.41
N GLN A 139 -11.25 -5.40 2.92
CA GLN A 139 -10.59 -4.33 3.69
C GLN A 139 -10.31 -3.09 2.83
N ALA A 140 -9.87 -3.29 1.58
CA ALA A 140 -9.65 -2.21 0.63
C ALA A 140 -10.96 -1.52 0.24
N GLN A 141 -12.06 -2.25 0.08
CA GLN A 141 -13.38 -1.68 -0.15
C GLN A 141 -13.88 -0.89 1.06
N ALA A 142 -13.74 -1.43 2.28
CA ALA A 142 -14.11 -0.73 3.50
C ALA A 142 -13.32 0.57 3.67
N LEU A 143 -12.01 0.54 3.42
CA LEU A 143 -11.16 1.73 3.44
C LEU A 143 -11.55 2.72 2.33
N ASN A 144 -11.89 2.23 1.13
CA ASN A 144 -12.41 3.08 0.07
C ASN A 144 -13.69 3.81 0.51
N GLN A 145 -14.65 3.11 1.11
CA GLN A 145 -15.88 3.72 1.61
C GLN A 145 -15.59 4.80 2.67
N GLN A 146 -14.68 4.53 3.61
CA GLN A 146 -14.25 5.52 4.60
C GLN A 146 -13.61 6.74 3.92
N TRP A 147 -12.70 6.51 2.98
CA TRP A 147 -12.06 7.59 2.22
C TRP A 147 -13.06 8.41 1.43
N GLN A 148 -14.05 7.80 0.77
CA GLN A 148 -15.08 8.54 0.04
C GLN A 148 -15.97 9.36 0.98
N ALA A 149 -16.28 8.82 2.16
CA ALA A 149 -17.16 9.46 3.14
C ALA A 149 -16.57 10.70 3.83
N ILE A 150 -15.23 10.82 3.95
CA ILE A 150 -14.66 12.00 4.61
C ILE A 150 -14.91 13.28 3.78
N PRO A 151 -15.25 14.41 4.41
CA PRO A 151 -15.41 15.68 3.70
C PRO A 151 -14.11 16.17 3.08
N TYR A 152 -14.21 17.07 2.10
CA TYR A 152 -13.06 17.86 1.66
C TYR A 152 -12.48 18.66 2.82
N CYS A 153 -11.17 18.94 2.77
CA CYS A 153 -10.42 19.62 3.83
C CYS A 153 -10.46 18.90 5.19
N SER A 154 -10.60 17.57 5.17
CA SER A 154 -10.57 16.71 6.37
C SER A 154 -9.53 15.60 6.21
N ALA A 155 -9.25 14.86 7.29
CA ALA A 155 -8.27 13.80 7.29
C ALA A 155 -8.83 12.48 7.83
N LEU A 156 -8.32 11.37 7.30
CA LEU A 156 -8.45 10.02 7.83
C LEU A 156 -7.11 9.62 8.46
N SER A 157 -7.14 9.11 9.69
CA SER A 157 -5.94 8.61 10.38
C SER A 157 -5.99 7.09 10.50
N LEU A 158 -4.86 6.43 10.20
CA LEU A 158 -4.71 4.97 10.28
C LEU A 158 -3.47 4.61 11.09
N ASP A 159 -3.61 3.71 12.05
CA ASP A 159 -2.50 3.22 12.87
C ASP A 159 -1.80 2.04 12.21
N PHE A 160 -0.58 2.27 11.71
CA PHE A 160 0.25 1.21 11.14
C PHE A 160 1.29 0.71 12.13
N ARG A 161 1.29 -0.61 12.34
CA ARG A 161 2.28 -1.33 13.14
C ARG A 161 3.12 -2.20 12.20
N PRO A 162 4.37 -1.82 11.89
CA PRO A 162 5.22 -2.66 11.05
C PRO A 162 5.39 -4.01 11.72
N ARG A 163 5.30 -5.09 10.93
CA ARG A 163 5.63 -6.42 11.46
C ARG A 163 7.12 -6.46 11.74
N LEU A 164 7.51 -6.81 12.96
CA LEU A 164 8.91 -7.03 13.30
C LEU A 164 9.37 -8.33 12.63
N ALA A 165 10.55 -8.31 12.00
CA ALA A 165 11.18 -9.53 11.55
C ALA A 165 11.49 -10.39 12.78
N ALA A 166 11.06 -11.66 12.76
CA ALA A 166 11.42 -12.65 13.77
C ALA A 166 12.88 -13.08 13.62
#